data_AF-A4X0Q5-F1
#
_entry.id   AF-A4X0Q5-F1
#
_cell.length_a   1.000
_cell.length_b   1.000
_cell.length_c   1.000
_cell.angle_alpha   90.00
_cell.angle_beta   90.00
_cell.angle_gamma   90.00
#
_symmetry.space_group_name_H-M   'P 1'
#
loop_
_entity.id
_entity.type
_entity.pdbx_description
1 polymer ?
#
loop_
_entity_poly.entity_id
_entity_poly.type
_entity_poly.pdbx_seq_one_letter_code
_entity_poly.pdbx_strand_id
1 'polypeptide(L)'
;MQKIFIAIAGAAIFLGLAGCKEEEKHPVAFFVENPAARVQRLADCEFQDRSADDANCVNAREAERQTASERDAKGFQSTFGKPAF
;
A
#
# COMPACT_ATOMS: atom_id res chain seq x y z
N MET A 1 -48.38 27.36 2.87
CA MET A 1 -47.21 28.21 2.56
C MET A 1 -46.84 28.99 3.81
N GLN A 2 -45.77 28.62 4.51
CA GLN A 2 -45.14 29.49 5.50
C GLN A 2 -43.65 29.15 5.52
N LYS A 3 -42.88 30.00 4.81
CA LYS A 3 -41.44 29.89 4.65
C LYS A 3 -40.80 30.49 5.89
N ILE A 4 -40.25 29.64 6.75
CA ILE A 4 -39.43 30.10 7.89
C ILE A 4 -38.03 30.34 7.33
N PHE A 5 -37.69 31.62 7.14
CA PHE A 5 -36.36 32.12 6.83
C PHE A 5 -35.71 32.65 8.11
N ILE A 6 -34.82 31.86 8.71
CA ILE A 6 -33.80 32.30 9.69
C ILE A 6 -32.62 31.32 9.46
N ALA A 7 -31.64 31.68 8.63
CA ALA A 7 -30.45 32.46 8.96
C ALA A 7 -29.36 31.64 9.68
N ILE A 8 -28.12 32.01 9.37
CA ILE A 8 -26.86 31.60 9.97
C ILE A 8 -26.22 30.39 9.29
N ALA A 9 -25.18 30.72 8.53
CA ALA A 9 -24.15 29.85 8.00
C ALA A 9 -23.66 28.85 9.05
N GLY A 10 -24.23 27.64 9.02
CA GLY A 10 -23.59 26.46 9.57
C GLY A 10 -22.45 26.09 8.66
N ALA A 11 -21.29 26.73 8.84
CA ALA A 11 -20.04 26.26 8.28
C ALA A 11 -19.97 24.76 8.56
N ALA A 12 -19.97 23.98 7.48
CA ALA A 12 -19.86 22.55 7.53
C ALA A 12 -18.49 22.21 8.11
N ILE A 13 -18.41 22.14 9.45
CA ILE A 13 -17.28 21.51 10.11
C ILE A 13 -17.54 20.01 9.97
N PHE A 14 -17.34 19.50 8.76
CA PHE A 14 -16.88 18.13 8.58
C PHE A 14 -15.49 18.09 9.22
N LEU A 15 -15.47 17.96 10.56
CA LEU A 15 -14.36 17.35 11.26
C LEU A 15 -14.32 15.91 10.74
N GLY A 16 -13.75 15.73 9.56
CA GLY A 16 -13.12 14.50 9.17
C GLY A 16 -12.02 14.26 10.19
N LEU A 17 -12.41 13.72 11.34
CA LEU A 17 -11.55 12.91 12.16
C LEU A 17 -11.19 11.69 11.29
N ALA A 18 -10.30 11.90 10.33
CA ALA A 18 -9.41 10.87 9.81
C ALA A 18 -8.37 10.53 10.90
N GLY A 19 -8.82 10.43 12.16
CA GLY A 19 -8.04 9.97 13.28
C GLY A 19 -7.92 8.46 13.14
N CYS A 20 -6.75 8.02 12.69
CA CYS A 20 -6.20 6.68 12.85
C CYS A 20 -7.24 5.55 12.72
N LYS A 21 -7.76 5.33 11.51
CA LYS A 21 -8.17 3.97 11.18
C LYS A 21 -6.87 3.19 11.06
N GLU A 22 -6.45 2.55 12.15
CA GLU A 22 -5.32 1.63 12.14
C GLU A 22 -5.59 0.63 11.03
N GLU A 23 -4.78 0.74 9.98
CA GLU A 23 -4.96 -0.09 8.82
C GLU A 23 -4.56 -1.51 9.17
N GLU A 24 -5.32 -2.48 8.66
CA GLU A 24 -5.03 -3.88 8.89
C GLU A 24 -3.62 -4.20 8.37
N LYS A 25 -2.79 -4.78 9.23
CA LYS A 25 -1.42 -5.14 8.90
C LYS A 25 -1.43 -6.48 8.18
N HIS A 26 -0.91 -6.50 6.97
CA HIS A 26 -0.80 -7.71 6.17
C HIS A 26 0.65 -8.21 6.15
N PRO A 27 0.88 -9.54 6.23
CA PRO A 27 2.22 -10.11 6.14
C PRO A 27 2.78 -10.01 4.72
N VAL A 28 4.09 -10.23 4.57
CA VAL A 28 4.76 -10.26 3.25
C VAL A 28 4.07 -11.23 2.27
N ALA A 29 3.70 -12.43 2.74
CA ALA A 29 3.05 -13.45 1.93
C ALA A 29 1.76 -12.96 1.25
N PHE A 30 0.97 -12.14 1.95
CA PHE A 30 -0.23 -11.54 1.37
C PHE A 30 0.11 -10.69 0.14
N PHE A 31 1.16 -9.86 0.22
CA PHE A 31 1.57 -9.01 -0.90
C PHE A 31 2.26 -9.81 -2.02
N VAL A 32 2.85 -10.97 -1.73
CA VAL A 32 3.35 -11.89 -2.77
C VAL A 32 2.18 -12.49 -3.56
N GLU A 33 1.16 -12.98 -2.85
CA GLU A 33 -0.03 -13.61 -3.42
C GLU A 33 -0.99 -12.61 -4.11
N ASN A 34 -0.97 -11.34 -3.69
CA ASN A 34 -1.86 -10.29 -4.16
C ASN A 34 -1.05 -9.14 -4.83
N PRO A 35 -0.57 -9.32 -6.07
CA PRO A 35 0.29 -8.34 -6.73
C PRO A 35 -0.39 -6.99 -6.96
N ALA A 36 -1.70 -6.96 -7.20
CA ALA A 36 -2.45 -5.71 -7.33
C ALA A 36 -2.42 -4.89 -6.03
N ALA A 37 -2.63 -5.56 -4.89
CA ALA A 37 -2.56 -4.92 -3.57
C ALA A 37 -1.14 -4.42 -3.25
N ARG A 38 -0.11 -5.18 -3.67
CA ARG A 38 1.29 -4.76 -3.55
C ARG A 38 1.58 -3.50 -4.36
N VAL A 39 1.17 -3.45 -5.62
CA VAL A 39 1.40 -2.29 -6.50
C VAL A 39 0.71 -1.05 -5.93
N GLN A 40 -0.55 -1.17 -5.53
CA GLN A 40 -1.28 -0.06 -4.94
C GLN A 40 -0.61 0.43 -3.65
N ARG A 41 -0.25 -0.50 -2.74
CA ARG A 41 0.47 -0.15 -1.51
C ARG A 41 1.78 0.58 -1.81
N LEU A 42 2.59 0.06 -2.73
CA LEU A 42 3.88 0.67 -3.07
C LEU A 42 3.72 2.09 -3.62
N ALA A 43 2.68 2.34 -4.43
CA ALA A 43 2.36 3.67 -4.90
C ALA A 43 1.99 4.60 -3.73
N ASP A 44 1.15 4.13 -2.80
CA ASP A 44 0.77 4.89 -1.61
C ASP A 44 1.99 5.19 -0.69
N CYS A 45 2.96 4.27 -0.64
CA CYS A 45 4.20 4.39 0.14
C CYS A 45 5.29 5.26 -0.52
N GLU A 46 5.13 5.64 -1.80
CA GLU A 46 6.09 6.52 -2.50
C GLU A 46 5.88 7.98 -2.12
N PHE A 47 4.63 8.37 -1.87
CA PHE A 47 4.26 9.73 -1.49
C PHE A 47 4.43 10.02 0.01
N GLN A 48 4.73 8.99 0.81
CA GLN A 48 4.97 9.10 2.25
C GLN A 48 6.48 9.19 2.54
N ASP A 49 6.84 9.92 3.59
CA ASP A 49 8.22 9.89 4.10
C ASP A 49 8.55 8.45 4.52
N ARG A 50 9.73 7.94 4.15
CA ARG A 50 10.17 6.59 4.52
C ARG A 50 10.24 6.41 6.03
N SER A 51 10.47 7.48 6.81
CA SER A 51 10.42 7.38 8.28
C SER A 51 9.00 7.17 8.82
N ALA A 52 7.99 7.40 7.99
CA ALA A 52 6.58 7.16 8.29
C ALA A 52 6.06 5.85 7.67
N ASP A 53 6.93 5.04 7.05
CA ASP A 53 6.55 3.73 6.50
C ASP A 53 5.87 2.88 7.58
N ASP A 54 4.63 2.51 7.32
CA ASP A 54 3.94 1.52 8.14
C ASP A 54 4.42 0.09 7.81
N ALA A 55 3.95 -0.88 8.61
CA ALA A 55 4.30 -2.28 8.40
C ALA A 55 3.89 -2.82 7.02
N ASN A 56 2.82 -2.29 6.42
CA ASN A 56 2.38 -2.69 5.09
C ASN A 56 3.32 -2.17 4.00
N CYS A 57 3.85 -0.96 4.14
CA CYS A 57 4.87 -0.42 3.24
C CYS A 57 6.14 -1.28 3.27
N VAL A 58 6.63 -1.62 4.47
CA VAL A 58 7.80 -2.48 4.62
C VAL A 58 7.54 -3.86 3.99
N ASN A 59 6.39 -4.47 4.31
CA ASN A 59 6.06 -5.81 3.81
C ASN A 59 5.81 -5.85 2.30
N ALA A 60 5.21 -4.81 1.72
CA ALA A 60 4.99 -4.70 0.28
C ALA A 60 6.32 -4.51 -0.48
N ARG A 61 7.26 -3.70 0.05
CA ARG A 61 8.62 -3.56 -0.52
C ARG A 61 9.37 -4.89 -0.48
N GLU A 62 9.27 -5.62 0.63
CA GLU A 62 9.91 -6.92 0.77
C GLU A 62 9.33 -7.95 -0.21
N ALA A 63 8.01 -7.99 -0.38
CA ALA A 63 7.38 -8.83 -1.38
C ALA A 63 7.84 -8.50 -2.81
N GLU A 64 8.04 -7.22 -3.14
CA GLU A 64 8.57 -6.84 -4.47
C GLU A 64 10.01 -7.32 -4.66
N ARG A 65 10.86 -7.24 -3.62
CA ARG A 65 12.23 -7.77 -3.68
C ARG A 65 12.26 -9.28 -3.87
N GLN A 66 11.41 -10.02 -3.16
CA GLN A 66 11.33 -11.49 -3.28
C GLN A 66 10.90 -11.88 -4.70
N THR A 67 9.83 -11.28 -5.21
CA THR A 67 9.35 -11.56 -6.57
C THR A 67 10.32 -11.11 -7.66
N ALA A 68 11.08 -10.03 -7.46
CA ALA A 68 12.19 -9.66 -8.35
C ALA A 68 13.30 -10.72 -8.33
N SER A 69 13.75 -11.13 -7.13
CA SER A 69 14.81 -12.14 -6.97
C SER A 69 14.43 -13.49 -7.60
N GLU A 70 13.17 -13.91 -7.45
CA GLU A 70 12.67 -15.11 -8.11
C GLU A 70 12.64 -14.99 -9.64
N ARG A 71 12.24 -13.83 -10.16
CA ARG A 71 12.26 -13.56 -11.60
C ARG A 71 13.68 -13.61 -12.13
N ASP A 72 14.63 -13.02 -11.42
CA ASP A 72 16.04 -13.01 -11.79
C ASP A 72 16.64 -14.42 -11.75
N ALA A 73 16.34 -15.20 -10.71
CA ALA A 73 16.76 -16.59 -10.61
C ALA A 73 16.19 -17.45 -11.76
N LYS A 74 14.90 -17.29 -12.08
CA LYS A 74 14.26 -17.98 -13.20
C LYS A 74 14.87 -17.55 -14.54
N GLY A 75 15.15 -16.27 -14.73
CA GLY A 75 15.80 -15.71 -15.91
C GLY A 75 17.24 -16.21 -16.08
N PHE A 76 17.99 -16.28 -15.00
CA PHE A 76 19.33 -16.87 -15.00
C PHE A 76 19.27 -18.34 -15.40
N GLN A 77 18.39 -19.12 -14.78
CA GLN A 77 18.24 -20.54 -15.08
C GLN A 77 17.81 -20.79 -16.52
N SER A 78 16.91 -19.96 -17.08
CA SER A 78 16.48 -20.10 -18.47
C SER A 78 17.57 -19.74 -19.48
N THR A 79 18.47 -18.81 -19.12
CA THR A 79 19.55 -18.34 -20.00
C THR A 79 20.79 -19.22 -19.94
N PHE A 80 21.19 -19.64 -18.74
CA PHE A 80 22.47 -20.32 -18.49
C PHE A 80 22.33 -21.77 -18.01
N GLY A 81 21.11 -22.25 -17.79
CA GLY A 81 20.85 -23.57 -17.18
C GLY A 81 20.95 -23.55 -15.66
N LYS A 82 20.69 -24.69 -15.01
CA LYS A 82 20.87 -24.83 -13.56
C LYS A 82 22.37 -24.79 -13.22
N PRO A 83 22.81 -23.94 -12.28
CA PRO A 83 24.20 -23.98 -11.86
C PRO A 83 24.52 -25.33 -11.20
N ALA A 84 25.71 -25.85 -11.49
CA ALA A 84 26.14 -27.19 -11.07
C ALA A 84 27.02 -27.17 -9.79
N PHE A 85 26.98 -26.09 -9.00
CA PHE A 85 27.78 -25.97 -7.78
C PHE A 85 27.14 -26.72 -6.59
#